data_AF-A0A1I1X708-F1
#
_entry.id   AF-A0A1I1X708-F1
#
_cell.length_a   1.000
_cell.length_b   1.000
_cell.length_c   1.000
_cell.angle_alpha   90.00
_cell.angle_beta   90.00
_cell.angle_gamma   90.00
#
_symmetry.space_group_name_H-M   'P 1'
#
loop_
_entity.id
_entity.type
_entity.pdbx_description
1 polymer ?
#
loop_
_entity_poly.entity_id
_entity_poly.type
_entity_poly.pdbx_seq_one_letter_code
_entity_poly.pdbx_strand_id
1 'polypeptide(L)'
;MPKHALLSASSSDRWIHCPPSARLSETYEDKGSDYATEGTDARSLCEYKLKKALGIEADDPTERLNWFNQEMDDHPTGYAAYVLEQVEAAKETCSDPVVLIEQRVDFSRWVEEGFGTADALTGSDEL
;
A
#
# COMPACT_ATOMS: atom_id res chain seq x y z
N MET A 1 4.02 7.92 18.22
CA MET A 1 2.79 7.81 17.40
C MET A 1 3.20 7.99 15.95
N PRO A 2 2.64 7.23 14.99
CA PRO A 2 2.88 7.47 13.58
C PRO A 2 2.47 8.91 13.25
N LYS A 3 3.37 9.66 12.58
CA LYS A 3 3.04 10.99 12.06
C LYS A 3 2.08 10.75 10.89
N HIS A 4 0.88 11.30 10.94
CA HIS A 4 -0.03 11.34 9.79
C HIS A 4 0.13 12.69 9.08
N ALA A 5 0.14 12.68 7.75
CA ALA A 5 0.01 13.92 6.99
C ALA A 5 -1.39 14.49 7.23
N LEU A 6 -1.49 15.78 7.51
CA LEU A 6 -2.78 16.47 7.63
C LEU A 6 -3.67 16.20 6.41
N LEU A 7 -3.07 16.28 5.23
CA LEU A 7 -3.70 16.03 3.93
C LEU A 7 -3.22 14.68 3.38
N SER A 8 -3.42 13.60 4.14
CA SER A 8 -3.02 12.27 3.68
C SER A 8 -3.76 11.88 2.40
N ALA A 9 -3.10 11.09 1.55
CA ALA A 9 -3.71 10.57 0.32
C ALA A 9 -4.98 9.74 0.61
N SER A 10 -4.94 8.91 1.66
CA SER A 10 -6.08 8.08 2.09
C SER A 10 -7.28 8.89 2.62
N SER A 11 -7.08 10.14 3.01
CA SER A 11 -8.16 11.04 3.46
C SER A 11 -8.51 12.11 2.43
N SER A 12 -8.08 11.94 1.18
CA SER A 12 -8.30 12.90 0.07
C SER A 12 -9.74 13.27 -0.14
N ASP A 13 -10.64 12.30 -0.17
CA ASP A 13 -12.08 12.54 -0.28
C ASP A 13 -12.57 13.58 0.76
N ARG A 14 -12.15 13.42 2.02
CA ARG A 14 -12.54 14.30 3.12
C ARG A 14 -12.04 15.74 2.93
N TRP A 15 -10.77 15.94 2.58
CA TRP A 15 -10.23 17.28 2.45
C TRP A 15 -10.54 17.94 1.09
N ILE A 16 -10.87 17.18 0.05
CA ILE A 16 -11.40 17.71 -1.21
C ILE A 16 -12.82 18.25 -1.02
N HIS A 17 -13.68 17.52 -0.30
CA HIS A 17 -15.09 17.89 -0.13
C HIS A 17 -15.36 18.78 1.08
N CYS A 18 -14.59 18.64 2.16
CA CYS A 18 -14.73 19.43 3.38
C CYS A 18 -13.36 19.77 4.00
N PRO A 19 -12.60 20.71 3.42
CA PRO A 19 -11.26 21.07 3.91
C PRO A 19 -11.18 21.38 5.42
N PRO A 20 -12.15 22.09 6.05
CA PRO A 20 -12.11 22.36 7.48
C PRO A 20 -12.17 21.10 8.36
N SER A 21 -12.78 20.02 7.87
CA SER A 21 -12.91 18.76 8.63
C SER A 21 -11.58 18.04 8.82
N ALA A 22 -10.60 18.23 7.92
CA ALA A 22 -9.25 17.67 8.06
C ALA A 22 -8.54 18.26 9.29
N ARG A 23 -8.59 19.59 9.46
CA ARG A 23 -8.05 20.28 10.63
C ARG A 23 -8.77 19.91 11.93
N LEU A 24 -10.10 19.81 11.88
CA LEU A 24 -10.89 19.39 13.04
C LEU A 24 -10.48 17.99 13.52
N SER A 25 -10.20 17.08 12.58
CA SER A 25 -9.80 15.70 12.89
C SER A 25 -8.45 15.60 13.60
N GLU A 26 -7.55 16.57 13.48
CA GLU A 26 -6.27 16.60 14.20
C GLU A 26 -6.44 16.60 15.73
N THR A 27 -7.58 17.09 16.22
CA THR A 27 -7.88 17.20 17.65
C THR A 27 -8.48 15.92 18.24
N TYR A 28 -8.80 14.94 17.41
CA TYR A 28 -9.36 13.66 17.83
C TYR A 28 -8.29 12.58 17.76
N GLU A 29 -8.24 11.71 18.77
CA GLU A 29 -7.41 10.51 18.69
C GLU A 29 -7.90 9.60 17.57
N ASP A 30 -6.96 9.08 16.78
CA ASP A 30 -7.24 8.05 15.80
C ASP A 30 -7.57 6.74 16.52
N LYS A 31 -8.87 6.51 16.72
CA LYS A 31 -9.39 5.26 17.25
C LYS A 31 -9.47 4.28 16.10
N GLY A 32 -8.46 3.41 16.00
CA GLY A 32 -8.48 2.31 15.05
C GLY A 32 -9.80 1.53 15.13
N SER A 33 -10.30 1.12 13.98
CA SER A 33 -11.46 0.23 13.86
C SER A 33 -11.03 -1.18 13.51
N ASP A 34 -11.92 -2.15 13.67
CA ASP A 34 -11.69 -3.51 13.19
C ASP A 34 -11.40 -3.52 11.68
N TYR A 35 -12.09 -2.68 10.90
CA TYR A 35 -11.84 -2.48 9.47
C TYR A 35 -10.44 -1.92 9.17
N ALA A 36 -9.95 -0.97 9.98
CA ALA A 36 -8.60 -0.43 9.79
C ALA A 36 -7.52 -1.49 10.10
N THR A 37 -7.81 -2.37 11.06
CA THR A 37 -6.94 -3.51 11.41
C THR A 37 -6.96 -4.55 10.30
N GLU A 38 -8.14 -4.95 9.84
CA GLU A 38 -8.34 -5.87 8.72
C GLU A 38 -7.62 -5.39 7.45
N GLY A 39 -7.72 -4.10 7.13
CA GLY A 39 -7.00 -3.52 5.99
C GLY A 39 -5.47 -3.58 6.14
N THR A 40 -4.95 -3.43 7.37
CA THR A 40 -3.51 -3.55 7.66
C THR A 40 -3.03 -4.99 7.52
N ASP A 41 -3.83 -5.93 8.01
CA ASP A 41 -3.61 -7.38 7.89
C ASP A 41 -3.61 -7.81 6.40
N ALA A 42 -4.56 -7.30 5.62
CA ALA A 42 -4.66 -7.58 4.19
C ALA A 42 -3.44 -7.06 3.42
N ARG A 43 -2.97 -5.85 3.70
CA ARG A 43 -1.75 -5.30 3.09
C ARG A 43 -0.51 -6.14 3.43
N SER A 44 -0.40 -6.60 4.68
CA SER A 44 0.71 -7.45 5.11
C SER A 44 0.75 -8.77 4.33
N LEU A 45 -0.42 -9.37 4.07
CA LEU A 45 -0.51 -10.56 3.21
C LEU A 45 -0.17 -10.26 1.74
N CYS A 46 -0.64 -9.13 1.19
CA CYS A 46 -0.29 -8.69 -0.16
C CYS A 46 1.23 -8.54 -0.32
N GLU A 47 1.88 -7.87 0.63
CA GLU A 47 3.33 -7.70 0.67
C GLU A 47 4.05 -9.06 0.70
N TYR A 48 3.66 -9.95 1.62
CA TYR A 48 4.26 -11.27 1.76
C TYR A 48 4.12 -12.10 0.48
N LYS A 49 2.91 -12.21 -0.08
CA LYS A 49 2.66 -13.02 -1.28
C LYS A 49 3.40 -12.47 -2.50
N LEU A 50 3.46 -11.14 -2.66
CA LEU A 50 4.19 -10.51 -3.75
C LEU A 50 5.70 -10.75 -3.62
N LYS A 51 6.28 -10.55 -2.43
CA LYS A 51 7.71 -10.84 -2.17
C LYS A 51 8.04 -12.30 -2.50
N LYS A 52 7.22 -13.24 -2.01
CA LYS A 52 7.37 -14.67 -2.28
C LYS A 52 7.33 -14.99 -3.77
N ALA A 53 6.41 -14.39 -4.51
CA ALA A 53 6.29 -14.60 -5.95
C ALA A 53 7.48 -14.04 -6.75
N LEU A 54 8.10 -12.96 -6.26
CA LEU A 54 9.32 -12.38 -6.82
C LEU A 54 10.61 -13.06 -6.34
N GLY A 55 10.51 -14.09 -5.48
CA GLY A 55 11.68 -14.79 -4.92
C GLY A 55 12.43 -13.99 -3.84
N ILE A 56 11.80 -12.98 -3.26
CA ILE A 56 12.33 -12.18 -2.15
C ILE A 56 11.94 -12.86 -0.84
N GLU A 57 12.90 -13.02 0.08
CA GLU A 57 12.60 -13.56 1.41
C GLU A 57 11.65 -12.63 2.19
N ALA A 58 10.63 -13.22 2.82
CA ALA A 58 9.63 -12.52 3.58
C ALA A 58 9.07 -13.43 4.69
N ASP A 59 8.79 -12.83 5.85
CA ASP A 59 8.11 -13.51 6.94
C ASP A 59 6.62 -13.67 6.64
N ASP A 60 6.08 -14.85 6.91
CA ASP A 60 4.65 -15.13 6.74
C ASP A 60 3.84 -14.48 7.88
N PRO A 61 2.94 -13.51 7.59
CA PRO A 61 2.20 -12.82 8.63
C PRO A 61 0.97 -13.61 9.11
N THR A 62 0.62 -14.75 8.48
CA THR A 62 -0.66 -15.45 8.67
C THR A 62 -0.97 -15.80 10.12
N GLU A 63 0.03 -16.19 10.92
CA GLU A 63 -0.16 -16.54 12.33
C GLU A 63 -0.59 -15.37 13.22
N ARG A 64 -0.38 -14.12 12.76
CA ARG A 64 -0.68 -12.91 13.53
C ARG A 64 -2.02 -12.26 13.14
N LEU A 65 -2.69 -12.81 12.12
CA LEU A 65 -3.91 -12.24 11.58
C LEU A 65 -5.10 -12.65 12.44
N ASN A 66 -5.86 -11.66 12.91
CA ASN A 66 -7.01 -11.93 13.76
C ASN A 66 -8.25 -12.38 12.97
N TRP A 67 -8.27 -12.13 11.65
CA TRP A 67 -9.45 -12.27 10.78
C TRP A 67 -9.22 -13.15 9.56
N PHE A 68 -8.18 -13.98 9.56
CA PHE A 68 -7.82 -14.78 8.38
C PHE A 68 -8.95 -15.73 7.96
N ASN A 69 -9.38 -15.58 6.71
CA ASN A 69 -10.35 -16.44 6.04
C ASN A 69 -9.92 -16.65 4.57
N GLN A 70 -10.66 -17.47 3.81
CA GLN A 70 -10.32 -17.77 2.42
C GLN A 70 -10.32 -16.52 1.52
N GLU A 71 -11.26 -15.60 1.72
CA GLU A 71 -11.34 -14.36 0.94
C GLU A 71 -10.12 -13.47 1.20
N MET A 72 -9.65 -13.43 2.44
CA MET A 72 -8.44 -12.73 2.86
C MET A 72 -7.16 -13.37 2.30
N ASP A 73 -7.20 -14.63 1.86
CA ASP A 73 -6.09 -15.29 1.16
C ASP A 73 -6.15 -15.11 -0.36
N ASP A 74 -7.36 -15.17 -0.93
CA ASP A 74 -7.63 -15.10 -2.36
C ASP A 74 -7.30 -13.71 -2.93
N HIS A 75 -7.70 -12.64 -2.24
CA HIS A 75 -7.47 -11.26 -2.71
C HIS A 75 -5.98 -10.92 -2.83
N PRO A 76 -5.13 -11.13 -1.80
CA PRO A 76 -3.68 -10.97 -1.91
C PRO A 76 -3.03 -11.84 -2.99
N THR A 77 -3.58 -13.03 -3.25
CA THR A 77 -3.09 -13.90 -4.33
C THR A 77 -3.37 -13.30 -5.70
N GLY A 78 -4.58 -12.81 -5.93
CA GLY A 78 -4.94 -12.11 -7.16
C GLY A 78 -4.14 -10.83 -7.36
N TYR A 79 -3.92 -10.05 -6.28
CA TYR A 79 -3.06 -8.87 -6.30
C TYR A 79 -1.63 -9.21 -6.74
N ALA A 80 -1.01 -10.23 -6.13
CA ALA A 80 0.35 -10.63 -6.48
C ALA A 80 0.44 -11.09 -7.95
N ALA A 81 -0.54 -11.87 -8.42
CA ALA A 81 -0.62 -12.30 -9.81
C ALA A 81 -0.69 -11.10 -10.77
N TYR A 82 -1.56 -10.12 -10.48
CA TYR A 82 -1.68 -8.90 -11.28
C TYR A 82 -0.37 -8.12 -11.37
N VAL A 83 0.33 -7.92 -10.24
CA VAL A 83 1.62 -7.21 -10.25
C VAL A 83 2.65 -7.96 -11.10
N LEU A 84 2.73 -9.28 -10.99
CA LEU A 84 3.62 -10.09 -11.82
C LEU A 84 3.31 -9.96 -13.32
N GLU A 85 2.03 -9.94 -13.71
CA GLU A 85 1.64 -9.68 -15.10
C GLU A 85 2.17 -8.34 -15.61
N GLN A 86 2.09 -7.28 -14.78
CA GLN A 86 2.66 -5.98 -15.15
C GLN A 86 4.19 -6.02 -15.27
N VAL A 87 4.87 -6.78 -14.41
CA VAL A 87 6.32 -6.96 -14.46
C VAL A 87 6.74 -7.73 -15.70
N GLU A 88 6.03 -8.79 -16.07
CA GLU A 88 6.31 -9.53 -17.30
C GLU A 88 6.07 -8.66 -18.55
N ALA A 89 5.01 -7.86 -18.57
CA ALA A 89 4.78 -6.89 -19.65
C ALA A 89 5.92 -5.86 -19.75
N ALA A 90 6.44 -5.37 -18.61
CA ALA A 90 7.59 -4.48 -18.59
C ALA A 90 8.86 -5.14 -19.16
N LYS A 91 9.06 -6.44 -18.91
CA LYS A 91 10.21 -7.21 -19.46
C LYS A 91 10.22 -7.31 -20.98
N GLU A 92 9.10 -7.08 -21.66
CA GLU A 92 9.05 -7.07 -23.12
C GLU A 92 9.84 -5.89 -23.72
N THR A 93 10.03 -4.82 -22.95
CA THR A 93 10.65 -3.56 -23.41
C THR A 93 11.84 -3.10 -22.56
N CYS A 94 12.09 -3.76 -21.43
CA CYS A 94 13.16 -3.46 -20.47
C CYS A 94 13.83 -4.77 -20.03
N SER A 95 15.17 -4.82 -20.02
CA SER A 95 15.90 -6.03 -19.59
C SER A 95 15.81 -6.31 -18.10
N ASP A 96 15.61 -5.27 -17.30
CA ASP A 96 15.77 -5.27 -15.85
C ASP A 96 14.77 -4.34 -15.16
N PRO A 97 13.45 -4.59 -15.31
CA PRO A 97 12.46 -3.79 -14.63
C PRO A 97 12.61 -3.90 -13.11
N VAL A 98 12.51 -2.76 -12.44
CA VAL A 98 12.64 -2.63 -10.99
C VAL A 98 11.27 -2.72 -10.35
N VAL A 99 11.13 -3.57 -9.34
CA VAL A 99 9.91 -3.68 -8.53
C VAL A 99 10.23 -3.29 -7.10
N LEU A 100 9.54 -2.28 -6.58
CA LEU A 100 9.66 -1.84 -5.20
C LEU A 100 8.32 -2.05 -4.49
N ILE A 101 8.36 -2.59 -3.26
CA ILE A 101 7.16 -2.98 -2.50
C ILE A 101 7.08 -2.13 -1.23
N GLU A 102 5.89 -1.69 -0.85
CA GLU A 102 5.62 -0.90 0.37
C GLU A 102 6.56 0.32 0.50
N GLN A 103 6.68 1.09 -0.59
CA GLN A 103 7.60 2.23 -0.65
C GLN A 103 6.97 3.50 -0.10
N ARG A 104 7.68 4.14 0.83
CA ARG A 104 7.32 5.50 1.26
C ARG A 104 7.58 6.49 0.14
N VAL A 105 6.54 7.20 -0.27
CA VAL A 105 6.59 8.24 -1.31
C VAL A 105 6.37 9.62 -0.70
N ASP A 106 7.14 10.59 -1.18
CA ASP A 106 7.01 11.99 -0.83
C ASP A 106 6.40 12.74 -2.02
N PHE A 107 5.24 13.36 -1.81
CA PHE A 107 4.57 14.18 -2.81
C PHE A 107 4.35 15.61 -2.29
N SER A 108 5.21 16.03 -1.34
CA SER A 108 5.16 17.34 -0.68
C SER A 108 5.25 18.52 -1.65
N ARG A 109 5.81 18.28 -2.84
CA ARG A 109 5.82 19.21 -3.96
C ARG A 109 4.42 19.69 -4.37
N TRP A 110 3.40 18.85 -4.25
CA TRP A 110 2.03 19.14 -4.69
C TRP A 110 1.06 19.38 -3.53
N VAL A 111 1.27 18.67 -2.42
CA VAL A 111 0.45 18.79 -1.21
C VAL A 111 1.40 19.02 -0.05
N GLU A 112 1.34 20.18 0.61
CA GLU A 112 2.24 20.50 1.72
C GLU A 112 2.26 19.37 2.78
N GLU A 113 3.46 18.94 3.19
CA GLU A 113 3.69 17.79 4.08
C GLU A 113 3.10 16.44 3.62
N GLY A 114 2.73 16.33 2.34
CA GLY A 114 2.13 15.14 1.74
C GLY A 114 3.12 13.98 1.56
N PHE A 115 2.80 12.84 2.18
CA PHE A 115 3.49 11.57 1.97
C PHE A 115 2.50 10.41 2.06
N GLY A 116 2.92 9.25 1.57
CA GLY A 116 2.15 8.01 1.62
C GLY A 116 3.04 6.79 1.49
N THR A 117 2.41 5.61 1.43
CA THR A 117 3.08 4.35 1.12
C THR A 117 2.42 3.77 -0.13
N ALA A 118 3.22 3.52 -1.16
CA ALA A 118 2.80 2.83 -2.37
C ALA A 118 2.96 1.32 -2.17
N ASP A 119 1.91 0.56 -2.44
CA ASP A 119 1.89 -0.89 -2.22
C ASP A 119 2.88 -1.62 -3.16
N ALA A 120 2.91 -1.23 -4.43
CA ALA A 120 3.91 -1.66 -5.41
C ALA A 120 4.23 -0.54 -6.41
N LEU A 121 5.51 -0.43 -6.79
CA LEU A 121 6.01 0.45 -7.85
C LEU A 121 6.83 -0.39 -8.83
N THR A 122 6.41 -0.40 -10.09
CA THR A 122 7.16 -1.01 -11.19
C THR A 122 7.77 0.10 -12.03
N GLY A 123 9.09 0.09 -12.18
CA GLY A 123 9.83 1.00 -13.03
C GLY A 123 10.51 0.23 -14.17
N SER A 124 10.41 0.76 -15.38
CA SER A 124 11.08 0.22 -16.56
C SER A 124 11.59 1.38 -17.42
N ASP A 125 12.74 1.20 -18.04
CA ASP A 125 13.26 2.05 -19.10
C ASP A 125 13.13 1.35 -20.46
N GLU A 126 12.92 2.13 -21.52
CA GLU A 126 12.89 1.60 -22.88
C GLU A 126 14.32 1.27 -23.33
N LEU A 127 14.50 0.07 -23.89
CA LEU A 127 15.74 -0.40 -24.51
C LEU A 127 16.20 0.44 -25.73
#